data_AF-A0ABD1QSK4-F1
#
_entry.id   AF-A0ABD1QSK4-F1
#
_cell.length_a   1.000
_cell.length_b   1.000
_cell.length_c   1.000
_cell.angle_alpha   90.00
_cell.angle_beta   90.00
_cell.angle_gamma   90.00
#
_symmetry.space_group_name_H-M   'P 1'
#
loop_
_entity.id
_entity.type
_entity.pdbx_description
1 polymer ?
#
loop_
_entity_poly.entity_id
_entity_poly.type
_entity_poly.pdbx_seq_one_letter_code
_entity_poly.pdbx_strand_id
1 'polypeptide(L)'
;MPVGYVQIPVGIAGPLLLDDREFSVPMATTEGCLVASTNRGCKAIYVSGGASSVVLRDAMTRAPVVRFGTAKRAAELKFFLEDPLNFEALSLVFNSSSRFARLQSIKCAIAGKNLYIRFSCSTGDAMGMNMVSKGVQNVMGFLHKEFPDMDVIGISGNYCSDKKPAAVNWIEGRGKSVVCEAIIKEEVVKKVLKTDVESLVELNMLKNLTGSAMAGALGGFNAHASNIVSAIFIATGQDPAQNIESSHCITMMEAVNDGKDLHVSVTMPSIEVGTVGGGTQLASQSACLNLLGVKGASKEAPGSKSRQLATIVAGAVLAGELSLMSALAAGQLVKSHMKYNRSNKDVSKASS
;
A
#
# COMPACT_ATOMS: atom_id res chain seq x y z
N MET A 1 -8.64 26.97 12.10
CA MET A 1 -7.53 27.27 13.01
C MET A 1 -7.08 25.97 13.68
N PRO A 2 -5.76 25.67 13.75
CA PRO A 2 -5.24 24.56 14.56
C PRO A 2 -5.40 24.86 16.06
N VAL A 3 -5.75 23.85 16.86
CA VAL A 3 -5.96 24.00 18.32
C VAL A 3 -4.92 23.24 19.18
N GLY A 4 -4.00 22.52 18.55
CA GLY A 4 -3.00 21.68 19.23
C GLY A 4 -2.57 20.49 18.36
N TYR A 5 -2.00 19.47 18.99
CA TYR A 5 -1.62 18.21 18.36
C TYR A 5 -2.01 17.01 19.23
N VAL A 6 -2.20 15.85 18.61
CA VAL A 6 -2.43 14.57 19.30
C VAL A 6 -1.11 13.80 19.35
N GLN A 7 -0.76 13.29 20.53
CA GLN A 7 0.40 12.42 20.70
C GLN A 7 -0.01 10.97 20.46
N ILE A 8 0.69 10.30 19.53
CA ILE A 8 0.55 8.86 19.28
C ILE A 8 1.89 8.21 19.61
N PRO A 9 1.93 7.14 20.44
CA PRO A 9 3.17 6.42 20.73
C PRO A 9 3.81 5.88 19.45
N VAL A 10 5.14 6.02 19.34
CA VAL A 10 5.92 5.47 18.22
C VAL A 10 6.89 4.42 18.76
N GLY A 11 6.72 3.18 18.32
CA GLY A 11 7.67 2.09 18.55
C GLY A 11 8.53 1.80 17.34
N ILE A 12 9.53 0.94 17.51
CA ILE A 12 10.40 0.45 16.43
C ILE A 12 10.29 -1.08 16.38
N ALA A 13 10.06 -1.62 15.18
CA ALA A 13 10.22 -3.04 14.88
C ALA A 13 11.45 -3.24 13.99
N GLY A 14 12.34 -4.17 14.36
CA GLY A 14 13.51 -4.49 13.54
C GLY A 14 14.69 -5.12 14.29
N PRO A 15 15.83 -5.32 13.58
CA PRO A 15 16.02 -4.96 12.18
C PRO A 15 15.19 -5.84 11.24
N LEU A 16 14.54 -5.21 10.25
CA LEU A 16 14.01 -5.89 9.07
C LEU A 16 15.13 -5.98 8.03
N LEU A 17 15.65 -7.19 7.78
CA LEU A 17 16.60 -7.44 6.71
C LEU A 17 15.82 -7.63 5.40
N LEU A 18 15.91 -6.65 4.51
CA LEU A 18 15.17 -6.57 3.25
C LEU A 18 16.11 -6.09 2.14
N ASP A 19 16.21 -6.85 1.05
CA ASP A 19 17.07 -6.53 -0.10
C ASP A 19 18.52 -6.22 0.35
N ASP A 20 19.09 -7.11 1.18
CA ASP A 20 20.42 -7.00 1.78
C ASP A 20 20.67 -5.75 2.66
N ARG A 21 19.60 -5.09 3.11
CA ARG A 21 19.67 -3.89 3.95
C ARG A 21 18.83 -4.04 5.21
N GLU A 22 19.32 -3.47 6.30
CA GLU A 22 18.61 -3.47 7.58
C GLU A 22 17.81 -2.19 7.78
N PHE A 23 16.54 -2.33 8.17
CA PHE A 23 15.65 -1.22 8.47
C PHE A 23 15.10 -1.30 9.90
N SER A 24 15.15 -0.18 10.61
CA SER A 24 14.42 0.03 11.87
C SER A 24 13.07 0.67 11.55
N VAL A 25 12.00 -0.12 11.54
CA VAL A 25 10.69 0.32 11.05
C VAL A 25 9.93 1.09 12.14
N PRO A 26 9.69 2.41 11.99
CA PRO A 26 8.92 3.18 12.95
C PRO A 26 7.42 2.91 12.78
N MET A 27 6.73 2.67 13.89
CA MET A 27 5.31 2.30 13.92
C MET A 27 4.58 3.14 14.97
N ALA A 28 3.69 4.04 14.52
CA ALA A 28 2.87 4.87 15.39
C ALA A 28 1.52 4.19 15.65
N THR A 29 1.28 3.74 16.88
CA THR A 29 0.08 2.98 17.22
C THR A 29 -0.27 3.08 18.70
N THR A 30 -1.55 2.92 19.01
CA THR A 30 -2.06 2.71 20.37
C THR A 30 -2.51 1.27 20.62
N GLU A 31 -2.42 0.40 19.61
CA GLU A 31 -2.75 -1.02 19.76
C GLU A 31 -1.60 -1.76 20.46
N GLY A 32 -1.88 -2.32 21.63
CA GLY A 32 -0.93 -3.19 22.34
C GLY A 32 -0.56 -4.41 21.50
N CYS A 33 0.63 -4.98 21.73
CA CYS A 33 1.24 -6.06 20.96
C CYS A 33 1.67 -5.75 19.52
N LEU A 34 1.12 -4.74 18.83
CA LEU A 34 1.34 -4.59 17.39
C LEU A 34 2.84 -4.51 17.04
N VAL A 35 3.56 -3.55 17.63
CA VAL A 35 5.01 -3.38 17.41
C VAL A 35 5.80 -4.63 17.81
N ALA A 36 5.45 -5.25 18.94
CA ALA A 36 6.14 -6.45 19.42
C ALA A 36 5.93 -7.67 18.51
N SER A 37 4.72 -7.82 17.96
CA SER A 37 4.38 -8.87 17.00
C SER A 37 5.14 -8.66 15.69
N THR A 38 5.12 -7.44 15.13
CA THR A 38 5.90 -7.11 13.93
C THR A 38 7.39 -7.35 14.15
N ASN A 39 7.92 -6.96 15.32
CA ASN A 39 9.31 -7.19 15.69
C ASN A 39 9.68 -8.69 15.73
N ARG A 40 8.79 -9.55 16.24
CA ARG A 40 8.96 -11.01 16.21
C ARG A 40 9.00 -11.54 14.78
N GLY A 41 8.17 -11.01 13.88
CA GLY A 41 8.20 -11.31 12.45
C GLY A 41 9.52 -10.90 11.80
N CYS A 42 9.99 -9.67 12.06
CA CYS A 42 11.29 -9.20 11.59
C CYS A 42 12.41 -10.12 12.07
N LYS A 43 12.37 -10.56 13.33
CA LYS A 43 13.35 -11.51 13.87
C LYS A 43 13.35 -12.82 13.10
N ALA A 44 12.19 -13.40 12.78
CA ALA A 44 12.08 -14.65 12.04
C ALA A 44 12.64 -14.53 10.60
N ILE A 45 12.33 -13.43 9.92
CA ILE A 45 12.88 -13.12 8.59
C ILE A 45 14.40 -12.97 8.66
N TYR A 46 14.89 -12.14 9.60
CA TYR A 46 16.31 -11.85 9.76
C TYR A 46 17.17 -13.11 9.95
N VAL A 47 16.78 -13.98 10.90
CA VAL A 47 17.56 -15.19 11.19
C VAL A 47 17.45 -16.25 10.09
N SER A 48 16.50 -16.10 9.17
CA SER A 48 16.33 -17.00 8.02
C SER A 48 17.07 -16.53 6.77
N GLY A 49 17.72 -15.37 6.81
CA GLY A 49 18.52 -14.83 5.70
C GLY A 49 17.96 -13.56 5.07
N GLY A 50 16.84 -13.02 5.58
CA GLY A 50 16.21 -11.81 5.06
C GLY A 50 15.04 -12.07 4.11
N ALA A 51 14.46 -10.97 3.64
CA ALA A 51 13.40 -10.96 2.64
C ALA A 51 13.89 -10.25 1.37
N SER A 52 13.25 -10.56 0.26
CA SER A 52 13.47 -9.90 -1.04
C SER A 52 12.19 -9.22 -1.49
N SER A 53 12.30 -8.11 -2.23
CA SER A 53 11.15 -7.40 -2.77
C SER A 53 11.35 -6.87 -4.18
N VAL A 54 10.24 -6.70 -4.89
CA VAL A 54 10.23 -6.15 -6.25
C VAL A 54 9.07 -5.16 -6.38
N VAL A 55 9.37 -3.97 -6.89
CA VAL A 55 8.35 -3.00 -7.31
C VAL A 55 7.95 -3.31 -8.76
N LEU A 56 6.73 -3.82 -8.93
CA LEU A 56 6.18 -4.23 -10.23
C LEU A 56 5.61 -3.05 -11.03
N ARG A 57 5.13 -2.01 -10.34
CA ARG A 57 4.51 -0.83 -10.94
C ARG A 57 4.70 0.40 -10.06
N ASP A 58 4.81 1.57 -10.69
CA ASP A 58 4.92 2.88 -10.03
C ASP A 58 4.10 3.92 -10.81
N ALA A 59 2.82 4.05 -10.42
CA ALA A 59 1.85 4.89 -11.11
C ALA A 59 0.72 5.36 -10.20
N MET A 60 0.70 6.64 -9.83
CA MET A 60 -0.47 7.26 -9.22
C MET A 60 -1.54 7.51 -10.29
N THR A 61 -2.80 7.54 -9.90
CA THR A 61 -3.93 7.67 -10.84
C THR A 61 -4.88 8.81 -10.49
N ARG A 62 -5.48 9.38 -11.54
CA ARG A 62 -6.63 10.28 -11.45
C ARG A 62 -7.59 9.95 -12.58
N ALA A 63 -8.87 9.91 -12.28
CA ALA A 63 -9.89 9.60 -13.27
C ALA A 63 -11.03 10.63 -13.28
N PRO A 64 -11.03 11.61 -14.21
CA PRO A 64 -12.19 12.45 -14.43
C PRO A 64 -13.36 11.65 -15.00
N VAL A 65 -14.55 12.20 -14.82
CA VAL A 65 -15.77 11.78 -15.50
C VAL A 65 -16.25 12.94 -16.38
N VAL A 66 -16.50 12.62 -17.64
CA VAL A 66 -17.04 13.55 -18.64
C VAL A 66 -18.31 12.98 -19.25
N ARG A 67 -19.12 13.85 -19.86
CA ARG A 67 -20.42 13.50 -20.45
C ARG A 67 -20.57 14.11 -21.83
N PHE A 68 -21.26 13.39 -22.70
CA PHE A 68 -21.66 13.85 -24.03
C PHE A 68 -23.16 13.74 -24.25
N GLY A 69 -23.64 14.26 -25.39
CA GLY A 69 -25.03 14.11 -25.82
C GLY A 69 -25.44 12.67 -26.08
N THR A 70 -24.51 11.83 -26.57
CA THR A 70 -24.77 10.42 -26.93
C THR A 70 -23.63 9.49 -26.51
N ALA A 71 -23.94 8.19 -26.38
CA ALA A 71 -22.93 7.16 -26.12
C ALA A 71 -21.90 7.02 -27.26
N LYS A 72 -22.36 7.19 -28.52
CA LYS A 72 -21.47 7.20 -29.70
C LYS A 72 -20.40 8.28 -29.58
N ARG A 73 -20.81 9.49 -29.20
CA ARG A 73 -19.88 10.62 -29.05
C ARG A 73 -18.90 10.43 -27.89
N ALA A 74 -19.35 9.83 -26.78
CA ALA A 74 -18.45 9.43 -25.70
C ALA A 74 -17.44 8.35 -26.15
N ALA A 75 -17.85 7.43 -27.03
CA ALA A 75 -16.97 6.41 -27.60
C ALA A 75 -15.93 7.01 -28.55
N GLU A 76 -16.27 8.04 -29.33
CA GLU A 76 -15.30 8.78 -30.14
C GLU A 76 -14.15 9.33 -29.30
N LEU A 77 -14.44 9.94 -28.14
CA LEU A 77 -13.38 10.40 -27.22
C LEU A 77 -12.59 9.22 -26.62
N LYS A 78 -13.24 8.11 -26.27
CA LYS A 78 -12.53 6.91 -25.78
C LYS A 78 -11.51 6.43 -26.81
N PHE A 79 -11.93 6.26 -28.06
CA PHE A 79 -11.05 5.79 -29.12
C PHE A 79 -9.91 6.78 -29.39
N PHE A 80 -10.20 8.08 -29.38
CA PHE A 80 -9.15 9.10 -29.48
C PHE A 80 -8.10 8.99 -28.36
N LEU A 81 -8.53 8.82 -27.10
CA LEU A 81 -7.64 8.76 -25.94
C LEU A 81 -6.82 7.48 -25.83
N GLU A 82 -7.33 6.37 -26.37
CA GLU A 82 -6.67 5.06 -26.35
C GLU A 82 -5.92 4.74 -27.66
N ASP A 83 -6.01 5.60 -28.68
CA ASP A 83 -5.22 5.48 -29.90
C ASP A 83 -3.74 5.80 -29.60
N PRO A 84 -2.81 4.85 -29.84
CA PRO A 84 -1.38 5.07 -29.66
C PRO A 84 -0.84 6.29 -30.42
N LEU A 85 -1.42 6.65 -31.57
CA LEU A 85 -1.00 7.81 -32.37
C LEU A 85 -1.23 9.15 -31.65
N ASN A 86 -2.22 9.22 -30.76
CA ASN A 86 -2.53 10.44 -30.00
C ASN A 86 -1.81 10.52 -28.66
N PHE A 87 -1.24 9.40 -28.18
CA PHE A 87 -0.66 9.32 -26.84
C PHE A 87 0.49 10.31 -26.63
N GLU A 88 1.34 10.53 -27.64
CA GLU A 88 2.47 11.45 -27.52
C GLU A 88 2.01 12.90 -27.29
N ALA A 89 1.03 13.38 -28.05
CA ALA A 89 0.47 14.71 -27.88
C ALA A 89 -0.20 14.88 -26.50
N LEU A 90 -0.99 13.88 -26.08
CA LEU A 90 -1.63 13.86 -24.75
C LEU A 90 -0.59 13.85 -23.63
N SER A 91 0.47 13.08 -23.78
CA SER A 91 1.59 12.99 -22.83
C SER A 91 2.34 14.31 -22.74
N LEU A 92 2.62 14.98 -23.87
CA LEU A 92 3.29 16.29 -23.88
C LEU A 92 2.46 17.34 -23.10
N VAL A 93 1.15 17.40 -23.35
CA VAL A 93 0.24 18.30 -22.64
C VAL A 93 0.20 17.97 -21.15
N PHE A 94 0.06 16.69 -20.78
CA PHE A 94 0.02 16.25 -19.40
C PHE A 94 1.32 16.60 -18.65
N ASN A 95 2.47 16.27 -19.26
CA ASN A 95 3.79 16.37 -18.65
C ASN A 95 4.26 17.83 -18.50
N SER A 96 3.71 18.77 -19.27
CA SER A 96 3.96 20.21 -19.11
C SER A 96 3.62 20.75 -17.71
N SER A 97 2.77 20.03 -16.96
CA SER A 97 2.32 20.43 -15.64
C SER A 97 3.40 20.33 -14.54
N SER A 98 4.42 19.49 -14.75
CA SER A 98 5.44 19.16 -13.74
C SER A 98 6.69 18.49 -14.34
N ARG A 99 7.87 18.82 -13.80
CA ARG A 99 9.13 18.14 -14.15
C ARG A 99 9.18 16.67 -13.77
N PHE A 100 8.34 16.21 -12.83
CA PHE A 100 8.33 14.83 -12.34
C PHE A 100 7.16 14.00 -12.87
N ALA A 101 6.07 14.64 -13.29
CA ALA A 101 4.90 13.94 -13.79
C ALA A 101 5.20 13.36 -15.17
N ARG A 102 5.16 12.04 -15.32
CA ARG A 102 5.20 11.40 -16.64
C ARG A 102 3.99 10.52 -16.83
N LEU A 103 3.14 10.90 -17.79
CA LEU A 103 2.00 10.09 -18.20
C LEU A 103 2.51 8.74 -18.73
N GLN A 104 1.92 7.65 -18.23
CA GLN A 104 2.27 6.29 -18.60
C GLN A 104 1.17 5.60 -19.41
N SER A 105 -0.09 5.83 -19.04
CA SER A 105 -1.23 5.27 -19.77
C SER A 105 -2.52 6.03 -19.47
N ILE A 106 -3.49 5.88 -20.38
CA ILE A 106 -4.87 6.32 -20.22
C ILE A 106 -5.75 5.09 -20.47
N LYS A 107 -6.66 4.79 -19.54
CA LYS A 107 -7.63 3.69 -19.68
C LYS A 107 -9.03 4.19 -19.44
N CYS A 108 -9.91 3.97 -20.40
CA CYS A 108 -11.26 4.52 -20.39
C CYS A 108 -12.33 3.45 -20.14
N ALA A 109 -13.33 3.79 -19.34
CA ALA A 109 -14.56 3.02 -19.17
C ALA A 109 -15.79 3.88 -19.52
N ILE A 110 -16.76 3.31 -20.23
CA ILE A 110 -17.99 4.00 -20.64
C ILE A 110 -19.18 3.47 -19.85
N ALA A 111 -20.05 4.39 -19.41
CA ALA A 111 -21.37 4.07 -18.89
C ALA A 111 -22.42 4.97 -19.58
N GLY A 112 -23.08 4.43 -20.61
CA GLY A 112 -23.99 5.19 -21.45
C GLY A 112 -23.26 6.35 -22.15
N LYS A 113 -23.69 7.59 -21.87
CA LYS A 113 -23.09 8.82 -22.42
C LYS A 113 -22.02 9.46 -21.54
N ASN A 114 -21.60 8.77 -20.48
CA ASN A 114 -20.53 9.21 -19.58
C ASN A 114 -19.25 8.39 -19.86
N LEU A 115 -18.10 9.05 -19.80
CA LEU A 115 -16.78 8.47 -19.97
C LEU A 115 -15.93 8.71 -18.72
N TYR A 116 -15.34 7.65 -18.18
CA TYR A 116 -14.43 7.66 -17.04
C TYR A 116 -13.02 7.39 -17.54
N ILE A 117 -12.10 8.34 -17.33
CA ILE A 117 -10.80 8.34 -18.03
C ILE A 117 -9.68 8.17 -17.00
N ARG A 118 -9.17 6.97 -16.77
CA ARG A 118 -8.14 6.71 -15.75
C ARG A 118 -6.74 7.01 -16.30
N PHE A 119 -6.19 8.16 -15.94
CA PHE A 119 -4.80 8.53 -16.21
C PHE A 119 -3.88 7.87 -15.19
N SER A 120 -2.79 7.25 -15.67
CA SER A 120 -1.71 6.67 -14.84
C SER A 120 -0.42 7.44 -15.08
N CYS A 121 0.28 7.80 -14.01
CA CYS A 121 1.43 8.69 -14.10
C CYS A 121 2.46 8.43 -12.98
N SER A 122 3.75 8.49 -13.31
CA SER A 122 4.81 8.53 -12.29
C SER A 122 4.94 9.94 -11.69
N THR A 123 5.25 10.00 -10.39
CA THR A 123 5.14 11.25 -9.61
C THR A 123 6.43 11.60 -8.85
N GLY A 124 7.54 10.96 -9.24
CA GLY A 124 8.79 11.04 -8.51
C GLY A 124 8.65 10.50 -7.09
N ASP A 125 9.20 11.23 -6.12
CA ASP A 125 9.16 10.83 -4.70
C ASP A 125 7.90 11.31 -3.97
N ALA A 126 7.01 12.06 -4.63
CA ALA A 126 5.74 12.44 -4.06
C ALA A 126 4.73 11.29 -4.19
N MET A 127 3.77 11.19 -3.27
CA MET A 127 2.58 10.36 -3.52
C MET A 127 1.85 10.85 -4.78
N GLY A 128 1.78 12.17 -4.95
CA GLY A 128 1.57 12.78 -6.27
C GLY A 128 0.14 13.16 -6.64
N MET A 129 -0.83 13.03 -5.72
CA MET A 129 -2.24 13.27 -6.03
C MET A 129 -2.53 14.66 -6.63
N ASN A 130 -1.93 15.71 -6.09
CA ASN A 130 -2.08 17.07 -6.63
C ASN A 130 -1.41 17.22 -8.01
N MET A 131 -0.27 16.56 -8.20
CA MET A 131 0.51 16.61 -9.43
C MET A 131 -0.26 15.94 -10.59
N VAL A 132 -0.81 14.75 -10.37
CA VAL A 132 -1.61 14.04 -11.37
C VAL A 132 -2.88 14.82 -11.71
N SER A 133 -3.54 15.40 -10.70
CA SER A 133 -4.77 16.18 -10.91
C SER A 133 -4.54 17.41 -11.81
N LYS A 134 -3.40 18.09 -11.65
CA LYS A 134 -3.01 19.21 -12.52
C LYS A 134 -2.73 18.76 -13.96
N GLY A 135 -2.02 17.64 -14.14
CA GLY A 135 -1.78 17.06 -15.47
C GLY A 135 -3.09 16.71 -16.19
N VAL A 136 -4.04 16.11 -15.47
CA VAL A 136 -5.38 15.84 -16.00
C VAL A 136 -6.10 17.11 -16.42
N GLN A 137 -6.08 18.17 -15.60
CA GLN A 137 -6.72 19.44 -15.94
C GLN A 137 -6.18 20.04 -17.25
N ASN A 138 -4.86 19.97 -17.47
CA ASN A 138 -4.24 20.41 -18.73
C ASN A 138 -4.77 19.61 -19.93
N VAL A 139 -4.85 18.28 -19.80
CA VAL A 139 -5.38 17.42 -20.87
C VAL A 139 -6.86 17.71 -21.12
N MET A 140 -7.67 17.91 -20.09
CA MET A 140 -9.09 18.28 -20.27
C MET A 140 -9.23 19.61 -21.03
N GLY A 141 -8.39 20.61 -20.73
CA GLY A 141 -8.37 21.89 -21.44
C GLY A 141 -7.92 21.76 -22.90
N PHE A 142 -6.98 20.86 -23.19
CA PHE A 142 -6.56 20.54 -24.55
C PHE A 142 -7.69 19.87 -25.35
N LEU A 143 -8.33 18.85 -24.77
CA LEU A 143 -9.42 18.11 -25.42
C LEU A 143 -10.64 18.99 -25.73
N HIS A 144 -10.89 20.05 -24.96
CA HIS A 144 -12.03 20.94 -25.19
C HIS A 144 -11.99 21.65 -26.56
N LYS A 145 -10.82 21.71 -27.22
CA LYS A 145 -10.70 22.25 -28.58
C LYS A 145 -11.32 21.34 -29.64
N GLU A 146 -11.16 20.02 -29.49
CA GLU A 146 -11.62 19.01 -30.46
C GLU A 146 -12.97 18.38 -30.05
N PHE A 147 -13.26 18.41 -28.75
CA PHE A 147 -14.51 17.96 -28.14
C PHE A 147 -15.17 19.12 -27.37
N PRO A 148 -15.60 20.21 -28.05
CA PRO A 148 -16.21 21.37 -27.39
C PRO A 148 -17.57 21.04 -26.75
N ASP A 149 -18.21 19.95 -27.19
CA ASP A 149 -19.45 19.40 -26.64
C ASP A 149 -19.25 18.51 -25.39
N MET A 150 -18.00 18.33 -24.94
CA MET A 150 -17.66 17.58 -23.74
C MET A 150 -18.01 18.37 -22.47
N ASP A 151 -18.88 17.80 -21.64
CA ASP A 151 -19.22 18.32 -20.31
C ASP A 151 -18.35 17.64 -19.24
N VAL A 152 -17.44 18.39 -18.61
CA VAL A 152 -16.57 17.88 -17.55
C VAL A 152 -17.32 17.89 -16.21
N ILE A 153 -17.94 16.76 -15.89
CA ILE A 153 -18.73 16.59 -14.66
C ILE A 153 -17.86 16.67 -13.40
N GLY A 154 -16.63 16.15 -13.46
CA GLY A 154 -15.69 16.28 -12.35
C GLY A 154 -14.32 15.67 -12.63
N ILE A 155 -13.29 16.27 -12.02
CA ILE A 155 -11.90 15.79 -12.15
C ILE A 155 -11.68 14.43 -11.45
N SER A 156 -12.57 14.05 -10.52
CA SER A 156 -12.54 12.74 -9.85
C SER A 156 -13.93 12.09 -9.93
N GLY A 157 -14.12 11.23 -10.92
CA GLY A 157 -15.32 10.39 -11.12
C GLY A 157 -15.29 9.08 -10.35
N ASN A 158 -14.56 9.00 -9.23
CA ASN A 158 -14.37 7.79 -8.43
C ASN A 158 -13.73 6.58 -9.12
N TYR A 159 -13.32 6.68 -10.39
CA TYR A 159 -12.61 5.62 -11.13
C TYR A 159 -11.07 5.67 -10.97
N CYS A 160 -10.56 6.48 -10.03
CA CYS A 160 -9.13 6.53 -9.72
C CYS A 160 -8.65 5.17 -9.16
N SER A 161 -9.28 4.56 -8.15
CA SER A 161 -10.17 5.13 -7.11
C SER A 161 -9.32 5.61 -5.94
N ASP A 162 -9.78 6.58 -5.14
CA ASP A 162 -8.97 7.18 -4.06
C ASP A 162 -9.69 7.15 -2.72
N LYS A 163 -9.12 6.46 -1.73
CA LYS A 163 -9.68 6.27 -0.37
C LYS A 163 -11.02 5.54 -0.36
N LYS A 164 -11.25 4.65 -1.34
CA LYS A 164 -12.45 3.81 -1.41
C LYS A 164 -12.06 2.39 -1.86
N PRO A 165 -12.63 1.33 -1.28
CA PRO A 165 -12.37 -0.02 -1.74
C PRO A 165 -12.85 -0.16 -3.18
N ALA A 166 -11.95 -0.51 -4.10
CA ALA A 166 -12.25 -0.58 -5.53
C ALA A 166 -11.42 -1.65 -6.25
N ALA A 167 -12.10 -2.49 -7.03
CA ALA A 167 -11.48 -3.60 -7.75
C ALA A 167 -10.47 -3.13 -8.79
N VAL A 168 -10.68 -1.94 -9.37
CA VAL A 168 -9.74 -1.36 -10.32
C VAL A 168 -8.35 -1.15 -9.71
N ASN A 169 -8.26 -0.83 -8.42
CA ASN A 169 -6.95 -0.67 -7.76
C ASN A 169 -6.31 -2.01 -7.41
N TRP A 170 -7.12 -3.03 -7.11
CA TRP A 170 -6.64 -4.41 -6.93
C TRP A 170 -6.08 -4.99 -8.23
N ILE A 171 -6.80 -4.84 -9.34
CA ILE A 171 -6.49 -5.48 -10.62
C ILE A 171 -5.40 -4.71 -11.39
N GLU A 172 -5.52 -3.39 -11.47
CA GLU A 172 -4.66 -2.56 -12.33
C GLU A 172 -3.54 -1.85 -11.55
N GLY A 173 -3.55 -1.98 -10.22
CA GLY A 173 -2.66 -1.25 -9.32
C GLY A 173 -2.97 0.24 -9.18
N ARG A 174 -2.38 0.86 -8.15
CA ARG A 174 -2.41 2.32 -7.91
C ARG A 174 -1.31 2.73 -6.93
N GLY A 175 -0.50 3.74 -7.26
CA GLY A 175 0.71 4.01 -6.50
C GLY A 175 1.77 2.96 -6.83
N LYS A 176 2.29 2.25 -5.82
CA LYS A 176 3.30 1.19 -6.00
C LYS A 176 2.68 -0.18 -5.86
N SER A 177 2.92 -1.04 -6.84
CA SER A 177 2.62 -2.46 -6.73
C SER A 177 3.88 -3.20 -6.31
N VAL A 178 3.85 -3.89 -5.18
CA VAL A 178 5.02 -4.51 -4.57
C VAL A 178 4.72 -5.97 -4.25
N VAL A 179 5.67 -6.84 -4.54
CA VAL A 179 5.74 -8.20 -3.98
C VAL A 179 6.94 -8.29 -3.05
N CYS A 180 6.77 -8.95 -1.91
CA CYS A 180 7.84 -9.23 -0.95
C CYS A 180 7.72 -10.67 -0.45
N GLU A 181 8.85 -11.37 -0.37
CA GLU A 181 8.90 -12.78 0.01
C GLU A 181 10.09 -13.11 0.91
N ALA A 182 9.97 -14.22 1.64
CA ALA A 182 11.04 -14.80 2.44
C ALA A 182 10.86 -16.32 2.54
N ILE A 183 11.98 -17.03 2.76
CA ILE A 183 11.97 -18.42 3.22
C ILE A 183 12.29 -18.42 4.71
N ILE A 184 11.43 -19.02 5.53
CA ILE A 184 11.59 -19.14 6.97
C ILE A 184 11.96 -20.58 7.30
N LYS A 185 13.14 -20.76 7.91
CA LYS A 185 13.68 -22.09 8.21
C LYS A 185 12.83 -22.82 9.25
N GLU A 186 12.74 -24.14 9.13
CA GLU A 186 11.96 -25.01 10.05
C GLU A 186 12.21 -24.68 11.53
N GLU A 187 13.48 -24.57 11.91
CA GLU A 187 13.87 -24.32 13.29
C GLU A 187 13.43 -22.94 13.78
N VAL A 188 13.31 -21.97 12.88
CA VAL A 188 12.86 -20.60 13.17
C VAL A 188 11.34 -20.59 13.34
N VAL A 189 10.60 -21.31 12.50
CA VAL A 189 9.16 -21.51 12.66
C VAL A 189 8.88 -22.12 14.05
N LYS A 190 9.61 -23.16 14.44
CA LYS A 190 9.46 -23.80 15.76
C LYS A 190 9.92 -22.92 16.91
N LYS A 191 11.14 -22.37 16.86
CA LYS A 191 11.76 -21.66 18.00
C LYS A 191 11.27 -20.22 18.14
N VAL A 192 11.04 -19.50 17.05
CA VAL A 192 10.63 -18.08 17.09
C VAL A 192 9.12 -17.96 16.95
N LEU A 193 8.52 -18.62 15.96
CA LEU A 193 7.10 -18.52 15.64
C LEU A 193 6.20 -19.47 16.46
N LYS A 194 6.80 -20.45 17.15
CA LYS A 194 6.14 -21.34 18.12
C LYS A 194 4.97 -22.13 17.50
N THR A 195 5.16 -22.55 16.24
CA THR A 195 4.21 -23.34 15.44
C THR A 195 5.00 -24.27 14.49
N ASP A 196 4.33 -24.95 13.59
CA ASP A 196 4.88 -25.71 12.47
C ASP A 196 4.41 -25.15 11.11
N VAL A 197 5.04 -25.61 10.03
CA VAL A 197 4.81 -25.15 8.65
C VAL A 197 3.44 -25.59 8.13
N GLU A 198 3.05 -26.84 8.39
CA GLU A 198 1.78 -27.41 7.94
C GLU A 198 0.59 -26.60 8.46
N SER A 199 0.58 -26.29 9.77
CA SER A 199 -0.45 -25.48 10.41
C SER A 199 -0.52 -24.07 9.84
N LEU A 200 0.61 -23.47 9.46
CA LEU A 200 0.65 -22.14 8.85
C LEU A 200 0.07 -22.13 7.44
N VAL A 201 0.45 -23.11 6.62
CA VAL A 201 -0.05 -23.28 5.25
C VAL A 201 -1.56 -23.54 5.26
N GLU A 202 -2.00 -24.49 6.10
CA GLU A 202 -3.43 -24.81 6.24
C GLU A 202 -4.23 -23.58 6.72
N LEU A 203 -3.77 -22.90 7.77
CA LEU A 203 -4.45 -21.71 8.28
C LEU A 203 -4.50 -20.59 7.23
N ASN A 204 -3.42 -20.38 6.46
CA ASN A 204 -3.43 -19.37 5.40
C ASN A 204 -4.49 -19.68 4.33
N MET A 205 -4.55 -20.94 3.89
CA MET A 205 -5.55 -21.40 2.94
C MET A 205 -6.98 -21.21 3.48
N LEU A 206 -7.25 -21.63 4.71
CA LEU A 206 -8.59 -21.58 5.28
C LEU A 206 -9.01 -20.17 5.68
N LYS A 207 -8.11 -19.36 6.22
CA LYS A 207 -8.41 -18.00 6.71
C LYS A 207 -8.28 -16.95 5.62
N ASN A 208 -7.06 -16.77 5.10
CA ASN A 208 -6.74 -15.61 4.25
C ASN A 208 -7.31 -15.78 2.84
N LEU A 209 -7.44 -17.01 2.35
CA LEU A 209 -8.06 -17.28 1.05
C LEU A 209 -9.54 -17.65 1.19
N THR A 210 -9.85 -18.83 1.71
CA THR A 210 -11.24 -19.34 1.77
C THR A 210 -12.12 -18.44 2.62
N GLY A 211 -11.69 -18.07 3.84
CA GLY A 211 -12.46 -17.19 4.72
C GLY A 211 -12.74 -15.82 4.10
N SER A 212 -11.73 -15.21 3.48
CA SER A 212 -11.88 -13.94 2.75
C SER A 212 -12.81 -14.07 1.54
N ALA A 213 -12.74 -15.18 0.80
CA ALA A 213 -13.63 -15.46 -0.31
C ALA A 213 -15.09 -15.61 0.17
N MET A 214 -15.33 -16.35 1.26
CA MET A 214 -16.64 -16.48 1.88
C MET A 214 -17.19 -15.13 2.37
N ALA A 215 -16.32 -14.22 2.82
CA ALA A 215 -16.69 -12.88 3.23
C ALA A 215 -16.93 -11.89 2.07
N GLY A 216 -16.68 -12.29 0.82
CA GLY A 216 -16.73 -11.38 -0.33
C GLY A 216 -15.69 -10.26 -0.25
N ALA A 217 -14.53 -10.52 0.37
CA ALA A 217 -13.50 -9.52 0.58
C ALA A 217 -12.89 -9.03 -0.74
N LEU A 218 -12.74 -7.71 -0.87
CA LEU A 218 -12.08 -7.08 -2.01
C LEU A 218 -10.65 -6.69 -1.67
N GLY A 219 -9.67 -7.42 -2.21
CA GLY A 219 -8.23 -7.18 -1.95
C GLY A 219 -7.77 -7.48 -0.52
N GLY A 220 -8.65 -8.05 0.32
CA GLY A 220 -8.40 -8.34 1.74
C GLY A 220 -8.01 -9.79 2.01
N PHE A 221 -7.10 -10.38 1.21
CA PHE A 221 -6.68 -11.78 1.35
C PHE A 221 -5.47 -11.92 2.29
N ASN A 222 -5.56 -11.32 3.47
CA ASN A 222 -4.46 -11.19 4.43
C ASN A 222 -4.98 -11.20 5.88
N ALA A 223 -4.08 -11.22 6.85
CA ALA A 223 -4.43 -11.23 8.26
C ALA A 223 -4.67 -9.83 8.83
N HIS A 224 -3.71 -8.93 8.70
CA HIS A 224 -3.74 -7.58 9.29
C HIS A 224 -2.82 -6.58 8.59
N ALA A 225 -2.68 -6.64 7.26
CA ALA A 225 -1.84 -5.70 6.52
C ALA A 225 -2.17 -4.23 6.86
N SER A 226 -3.45 -3.92 7.09
CA SER A 226 -3.95 -2.59 7.45
C SER A 226 -3.39 -2.05 8.76
N ASN A 227 -3.11 -2.91 9.76
CA ASN A 227 -2.49 -2.49 11.02
C ASN A 227 -1.07 -1.96 10.79
N ILE A 228 -0.29 -2.70 10.00
CA ILE A 228 1.10 -2.35 9.70
C ILE A 228 1.17 -1.10 8.84
N VAL A 229 0.38 -1.05 7.77
CA VAL A 229 0.29 0.10 6.86
C VAL A 229 -0.08 1.36 7.63
N SER A 230 -1.15 1.32 8.45
CA SER A 230 -1.58 2.47 9.26
C SER A 230 -0.48 2.96 10.21
N ALA A 231 0.17 2.04 10.92
CA ALA A 231 1.19 2.41 11.90
C ALA A 231 2.41 3.09 11.24
N ILE A 232 2.86 2.57 10.10
CA ILE A 232 3.96 3.18 9.32
C ILE A 232 3.50 4.50 8.70
N PHE A 233 2.28 4.57 8.17
CA PHE A 233 1.74 5.76 7.51
C PHE A 233 1.68 6.95 8.46
N ILE A 234 1.15 6.74 9.67
CA ILE A 234 1.08 7.78 10.71
C ILE A 234 2.49 8.20 11.15
N ALA A 235 3.40 7.23 11.36
CA ALA A 235 4.77 7.52 11.78
C ALA A 235 5.55 8.31 10.73
N THR A 236 5.32 8.03 9.44
CA THR A 236 6.11 8.60 8.34
C THR A 236 5.41 9.74 7.60
N GLY A 237 4.25 10.19 8.07
CA GLY A 237 3.55 11.37 7.53
C GLY A 237 2.86 11.15 6.20
N GLN A 238 2.44 9.92 5.94
CA GLN A 238 1.58 9.57 4.81
C GLN A 238 0.13 9.97 5.11
N ASP A 239 -0.77 9.75 4.15
CA ASP A 239 -2.20 9.98 4.32
C ASP A 239 -2.86 8.71 4.90
N PRO A 240 -3.24 8.67 6.19
CA PRO A 240 -3.79 7.45 6.79
C PRO A 240 -5.12 7.02 6.18
N ALA A 241 -5.86 7.90 5.50
CA ALA A 241 -7.09 7.52 4.81
C ALA A 241 -6.83 6.66 3.56
N GLN A 242 -5.61 6.70 3.02
CA GLN A 242 -5.19 5.83 1.90
C GLN A 242 -4.90 4.39 2.35
N ASN A 243 -4.93 4.11 3.66
CA ASN A 243 -4.85 2.74 4.18
C ASN A 243 -5.91 1.82 3.54
N ILE A 244 -7.10 2.35 3.21
CA ILE A 244 -8.20 1.58 2.58
C ILE A 244 -7.71 0.77 1.37
N GLU A 245 -6.88 1.36 0.51
CA GLU A 245 -6.38 0.72 -0.71
C GLU A 245 -4.92 0.28 -0.56
N SER A 246 -4.12 1.01 0.22
CA SER A 246 -2.73 0.67 0.50
C SER A 246 -2.60 -0.61 1.32
N SER A 247 -3.65 -1.05 2.01
CA SER A 247 -3.69 -2.35 2.71
C SER A 247 -4.24 -3.49 1.86
N HIS A 248 -4.56 -3.27 0.58
CA HIS A 248 -4.84 -4.37 -0.32
C HIS A 248 -3.62 -5.31 -0.35
N CYS A 249 -3.83 -6.56 0.03
CA CYS A 249 -2.77 -7.53 0.19
C CYS A 249 -3.31 -8.95 0.02
N ILE A 250 -2.60 -9.77 -0.73
CA ILE A 250 -2.73 -11.23 -0.69
C ILE A 250 -1.48 -11.82 -0.05
N THR A 251 -1.69 -12.65 0.97
CA THR A 251 -0.65 -13.40 1.67
C THR A 251 -0.67 -14.85 1.22
N MET A 252 0.45 -15.34 0.71
CA MET A 252 0.63 -16.74 0.30
C MET A 252 1.65 -17.42 1.20
N MET A 253 1.41 -18.70 1.50
CA MET A 253 2.26 -19.53 2.35
C MET A 253 2.34 -20.91 1.71
N GLU A 254 3.56 -21.39 1.48
CA GLU A 254 3.83 -22.68 0.84
C GLU A 254 4.93 -23.41 1.58
N ALA A 255 4.78 -24.74 1.68
CA ALA A 255 5.82 -25.58 2.24
C ALA A 255 6.88 -25.85 1.16
N VAL A 256 8.16 -25.61 1.47
CA VAL A 256 9.29 -25.78 0.54
C VAL A 256 10.38 -26.63 1.20
N ASN A 257 11.39 -27.03 0.42
CA ASN A 257 12.50 -27.88 0.89
C ASN A 257 12.01 -29.16 1.59
N ASP A 258 11.23 -29.96 0.86
CA ASP A 258 10.58 -31.19 1.35
C ASP A 258 9.61 -30.96 2.53
N GLY A 259 9.02 -29.76 2.59
CA GLY A 259 8.04 -29.37 3.62
C GLY A 259 8.65 -28.90 4.94
N LYS A 260 9.97 -28.76 5.02
CA LYS A 260 10.67 -28.31 6.24
C LYS A 260 10.57 -26.81 6.43
N ASP A 261 10.72 -26.05 5.35
CA ASP A 261 10.77 -24.60 5.40
C ASP A 261 9.47 -24.01 4.88
N LEU A 262 9.19 -22.77 5.29
CA LEU A 262 8.03 -22.01 4.85
C LEU A 262 8.48 -20.95 3.85
N HIS A 263 8.02 -21.02 2.61
CA HIS A 263 7.96 -19.84 1.75
C HIS A 263 6.74 -19.01 2.13
N VAL A 264 6.93 -17.71 2.31
CA VAL A 264 5.86 -16.76 2.59
C VAL A 264 6.03 -15.53 1.71
N SER A 265 4.93 -15.04 1.14
CA SER A 265 4.93 -13.83 0.35
C SER A 265 3.71 -12.96 0.61
N VAL A 266 3.87 -11.67 0.37
CA VAL A 266 2.79 -10.68 0.33
C VAL A 266 2.85 -9.95 -1.00
N THR A 267 1.69 -9.79 -1.64
CA THR A 267 1.56 -8.95 -2.85
C THR A 267 0.58 -7.82 -2.58
N MET A 268 1.07 -6.60 -2.68
CA MET A 268 0.35 -5.37 -2.37
C MET A 268 0.28 -4.48 -3.63
N PRO A 269 -0.82 -4.52 -4.40
CA PRO A 269 -0.87 -3.90 -5.72
C PRO A 269 -1.04 -2.38 -5.68
N SER A 270 -1.41 -1.81 -4.52
CA SER A 270 -1.88 -0.42 -4.45
C SER A 270 -1.32 0.42 -3.30
N ILE A 271 -0.02 0.32 -2.99
CA ILE A 271 0.62 1.11 -1.92
C ILE A 271 0.78 2.57 -2.34
N GLU A 272 0.13 3.49 -1.65
CA GLU A 272 0.16 4.92 -1.93
C GLU A 272 1.07 5.66 -0.95
N VAL A 273 2.34 5.83 -1.31
CA VAL A 273 3.33 6.47 -0.43
C VAL A 273 4.12 7.56 -1.14
N GLY A 274 4.63 8.50 -0.34
CA GLY A 274 5.56 9.53 -0.76
C GLY A 274 6.56 9.89 0.33
N THR A 275 7.70 10.43 -0.07
CA THR A 275 8.76 10.90 0.84
C THR A 275 8.98 12.41 0.74
N VAL A 276 8.16 13.09 -0.06
CA VAL A 276 8.00 14.55 -0.14
C VAL A 276 6.53 14.95 -0.19
N GLY A 277 6.23 16.14 0.35
CA GLY A 277 4.88 16.71 0.37
C GLY A 277 4.00 16.19 1.51
N GLY A 278 2.87 16.85 1.75
CA GLY A 278 1.95 16.47 2.83
C GLY A 278 2.61 16.45 4.22
N GLY A 279 2.25 15.45 5.03
CA GLY A 279 2.74 15.29 6.40
C GLY A 279 4.22 14.92 6.51
N THR A 280 4.86 14.49 5.43
CA THR A 280 6.29 14.13 5.42
C THR A 280 7.23 15.28 5.81
N GLN A 281 6.75 16.53 5.72
CA GLN A 281 7.51 17.74 6.07
C GLN A 281 7.50 18.05 7.57
N LEU A 282 6.59 17.45 8.33
CA LEU A 282 6.53 17.64 9.78
C LEU A 282 7.76 17.01 10.45
N ALA A 283 8.30 17.66 11.48
CA ALA A 283 9.59 17.30 12.06
C ALA A 283 9.66 15.84 12.54
N SER A 284 8.63 15.37 13.28
CA SER A 284 8.56 14.00 13.80
C SER A 284 8.46 12.95 12.69
N GLN A 285 7.64 13.21 11.68
CA GLN A 285 7.46 12.33 10.52
C GLN A 285 8.72 12.29 9.64
N SER A 286 9.37 13.44 9.43
CA SER A 286 10.67 13.53 8.77
C SER A 286 11.75 12.75 9.51
N ALA A 287 11.77 12.75 10.85
CA ALA A 287 12.71 11.95 11.63
C ALA A 287 12.50 10.44 11.39
N CYS A 288 11.24 9.98 11.33
CA CYS A 288 10.92 8.59 11.01
C CYS A 288 11.34 8.21 9.57
N LEU A 289 11.13 9.09 8.59
CA LEU A 289 11.62 8.87 7.23
C LEU A 289 13.16 8.88 7.13
N ASN A 290 13.84 9.69 7.96
CA ASN A 290 15.31 9.70 8.04
C ASN A 290 15.84 8.39 8.65
N LEU A 291 15.17 7.84 9.67
CA LEU A 291 15.50 6.54 10.26
C LEU A 291 15.49 5.42 9.20
N LEU A 292 14.55 5.48 8.27
CA LEU A 292 14.45 4.56 7.14
C LEU A 292 15.40 4.90 5.97
N GLY A 293 16.10 6.04 6.02
CA GLY A 293 16.99 6.49 4.94
C GLY A 293 16.27 6.99 3.67
N VAL A 294 14.96 7.24 3.73
CA VAL A 294 14.13 7.55 2.54
C VAL A 294 13.58 8.98 2.52
N LYS A 295 13.92 9.83 3.49
CA LYS A 295 13.40 11.21 3.53
C LYS A 295 13.78 12.04 2.30
N GLY A 296 12.82 12.81 1.79
CA GLY A 296 13.02 13.80 0.74
C GLY A 296 13.02 13.19 -0.67
N ALA A 297 13.31 14.04 -1.66
CA ALA A 297 13.46 13.61 -3.04
C ALA A 297 14.82 12.93 -3.25
N SER A 298 14.86 11.97 -4.16
CA SER A 298 16.08 11.40 -4.68
C SER A 298 16.70 12.35 -5.71
N LYS A 299 18.00 12.62 -5.60
CA LYS A 299 18.74 13.43 -6.58
C LYS A 299 19.22 12.61 -7.77
N GLU A 300 19.47 11.32 -7.54
CA GLU A 300 20.03 10.40 -8.54
C GLU A 300 18.95 9.81 -9.43
N ALA A 301 17.87 9.32 -8.81
CA ALA A 301 16.81 8.59 -9.50
C ALA A 301 15.44 8.98 -8.92
N PRO A 302 14.69 9.90 -9.55
CA PRO A 302 13.37 10.31 -9.07
C PRO A 302 12.45 9.14 -8.75
N GLY A 303 11.85 9.18 -7.55
CA GLY A 303 10.96 8.14 -7.04
C GLY A 303 11.66 6.95 -6.41
N SER A 304 13.01 6.88 -6.38
CA SER A 304 13.70 5.75 -5.76
C SER A 304 13.44 5.67 -4.25
N LYS A 305 13.28 6.80 -3.56
CA LYS A 305 13.01 6.81 -2.13
C LYS A 305 11.56 6.45 -1.83
N SER A 306 10.60 6.90 -2.64
CA SER A 306 9.20 6.46 -2.49
C SER A 306 9.01 4.98 -2.84
N ARG A 307 9.74 4.45 -3.82
CA ARG A 307 9.80 3.00 -4.11
C ARG A 307 10.38 2.22 -2.93
N GLN A 308 11.50 2.66 -2.37
CA GLN A 308 12.10 2.03 -1.18
C GLN A 308 11.15 2.06 0.03
N LEU A 309 10.43 3.16 0.25
CA LEU A 309 9.43 3.22 1.32
C LEU A 309 8.31 2.18 1.10
N ALA A 310 7.86 2.00 -0.14
CA ALA A 310 6.84 1.00 -0.46
C ALA A 310 7.34 -0.44 -0.21
N THR A 311 8.61 -0.74 -0.52
CA THR A 311 9.18 -2.06 -0.22
C THR A 311 9.34 -2.29 1.28
N ILE A 312 9.75 -1.27 2.04
CA ILE A 312 9.81 -1.35 3.51
C ILE A 312 8.41 -1.61 4.09
N VAL A 313 7.37 -0.94 3.59
CA VAL A 313 5.97 -1.17 4.00
C VAL A 313 5.59 -2.63 3.72
N ALA A 314 5.85 -3.14 2.52
CA ALA A 314 5.54 -4.53 2.17
C ALA A 314 6.31 -5.55 3.02
N GLY A 315 7.62 -5.34 3.25
CA GLY A 315 8.42 -6.21 4.10
C GLY A 315 7.98 -6.18 5.58
N ALA A 316 7.54 -5.03 6.09
CA ALA A 316 6.96 -4.93 7.42
C ALA A 316 5.59 -5.63 7.50
N VAL A 317 4.77 -5.56 6.43
CA VAL A 317 3.52 -6.32 6.33
C VAL A 317 3.81 -7.81 6.34
N LEU A 318 4.77 -8.29 5.55
CA LEU A 318 5.23 -9.69 5.56
C LEU A 318 5.61 -10.16 6.98
N ALA A 319 6.40 -9.36 7.70
CA ALA A 319 6.76 -9.64 9.09
C ALA A 319 5.53 -9.70 10.02
N GLY A 320 4.63 -8.73 9.88
CA GLY A 320 3.38 -8.70 10.64
C GLY A 320 2.52 -9.94 10.38
N GLU A 321 2.29 -10.28 9.12
CA GLU A 321 1.50 -11.44 8.68
C GLU A 321 2.06 -12.73 9.27
N LEU A 322 3.38 -12.94 9.12
CA LEU A 322 4.07 -14.12 9.63
C LEU A 322 3.86 -14.29 11.14
N SER A 323 4.02 -13.22 11.93
CA SER A 323 3.87 -13.31 13.38
C SER A 323 2.42 -13.54 13.81
N LEU A 324 1.46 -12.82 13.22
CA LEU A 324 0.04 -12.96 13.58
C LEU A 324 -0.51 -14.33 13.20
N MET A 325 -0.25 -14.81 11.98
CA MET A 325 -0.67 -16.13 11.53
C MET A 325 -0.09 -17.23 12.43
N SER A 326 1.17 -17.08 12.84
CA SER A 326 1.80 -18.03 13.77
C SER A 326 1.16 -18.00 15.15
N ALA A 327 0.80 -16.82 15.67
CA ALA A 327 0.12 -16.70 16.96
C ALA A 327 -1.31 -17.29 16.91
N LEU A 328 -1.99 -17.21 15.77
CA LEU A 328 -3.29 -17.83 15.54
C LEU A 328 -3.17 -19.36 15.46
N ALA A 329 -2.25 -19.87 14.65
CA ALA A 329 -2.00 -21.32 14.52
C ALA A 329 -1.65 -21.96 15.87
N ALA A 330 -0.87 -21.27 16.71
CA ALA A 330 -0.51 -21.75 18.05
C ALA A 330 -1.59 -21.51 19.13
N GLY A 331 -2.73 -20.88 18.82
CA GLY A 331 -3.78 -20.55 19.80
C GLY A 331 -3.36 -19.50 20.86
N GLN A 332 -2.40 -18.63 20.54
CA GLN A 332 -1.77 -17.69 21.48
C GLN A 332 -2.30 -16.26 21.42
N LEU A 333 -3.19 -15.94 20.47
CA LEU A 333 -3.65 -14.57 20.24
C LEU A 333 -4.29 -13.96 21.50
N VAL A 334 -5.28 -14.64 22.09
CA VAL A 334 -6.04 -14.11 23.23
C VAL A 334 -5.13 -13.86 24.44
N LYS A 335 -4.22 -14.79 24.75
CA LYS A 335 -3.27 -14.65 25.86
C LYS A 335 -2.35 -13.44 25.69
N SER A 336 -1.91 -13.18 24.46
CA SER A 336 -1.03 -12.05 24.15
C SER A 336 -1.76 -10.71 24.27
N HIS A 337 -2.97 -10.60 23.71
CA HIS A 337 -3.80 -9.39 23.84
C HIS A 337 -4.16 -9.10 25.30
N MET A 338 -4.50 -10.12 26.10
CA MET A 338 -4.82 -9.94 27.52
C MET A 338 -3.63 -9.43 28.34
N LYS A 339 -2.39 -9.79 27.97
CA LYS A 339 -1.19 -9.38 28.70
C LYS A 339 -0.73 -7.94 28.39
N TYR A 340 -0.86 -7.50 27.13
CA TYR A 340 -0.26 -6.23 26.70
C TYR A 340 -1.26 -5.19 26.17
N ASN A 341 -2.51 -5.57 25.88
CA ASN A 341 -3.53 -4.66 25.34
C ASN A 341 -4.66 -4.37 26.34
N ARG A 342 -4.53 -4.84 27.60
CA ARG A 342 -5.36 -4.43 28.73
C ARG A 342 -4.49 -3.75 29.79
N SER A 343 -5.01 -2.68 30.41
CA SER A 343 -4.32 -2.04 31.53
C SER A 343 -4.34 -2.98 32.74
N ASN A 344 -3.17 -3.21 33.36
CA ASN A 344 -3.08 -3.94 34.63
C ASN A 344 -3.80 -3.24 35.80
N LYS A 345 -4.32 -2.01 35.61
CA LYS A 345 -5.03 -1.27 36.67
C LYS A 345 -6.41 -1.86 37.01
N ASP A 346 -7.01 -2.66 36.13
CA ASP A 346 -8.34 -3.25 36.38
C ASP A 346 -8.31 -4.68 36.95
N VAL A 347 -7.15 -5.34 36.94
CA VAL A 347 -7.04 -6.75 37.41
C VAL A 347 -6.80 -6.84 38.92
N SER A 348 -6.28 -5.79 39.56
CA SER A 348 -5.96 -5.80 41.00
C SER A 348 -7.11 -5.41 41.94
N LYS A 349 -8.35 -5.33 41.45
CA LYS A 349 -9.54 -4.98 42.28
C LYS A 349 -10.67 -6.00 42.28
N ALA A 350 -10.50 -7.16 41.64
CA ALA A 350 -11.52 -8.21 41.61
C ALA A 350 -11.16 -9.45 42.46
N SER A 351 -10.34 -9.28 43.49
CA SER A 351 -10.05 -10.33 44.48
C SER A 351 -9.89 -9.71 45.87
N SER A 352 -11.03 -9.42 46.49
CA SER A 352 -11.22 -9.24 47.92
C SER A 352 -12.68 -9.54 48.23
#